data_AF-M0NBA2-F1
#
_entry.id   AF-M0NBA2-F1
#
_cell.length_a   1.000
_cell.length_b   1.000
_cell.length_c   1.000
_cell.angle_alpha   90.00
_cell.angle_beta   90.00
_cell.angle_gamma   90.00
#
_symmetry.space_group_name_H-M   'P 1'
#
loop_
_entity.id
_entity.type
_entity.pdbx_description
1 polymer ?
#
loop_
_entity_poly.entity_id
_entity_poly.type
_entity_poly.pdbx_seq_one_letter_code
_entity_poly.pdbx_strand_id
1 'polypeptide(L)'
;MSATASRPAMADSSAGGSGFFAYYRQYARSGVHAASAAALTAIGLWASFTGNRSFILLAIAVYVLPPIFLYLTGEGERVPSVVNEDTSMGDDPDRSNARSDETHDSEDNHDHSDGQVDRSEADATAERRTADDSSALGSPSATSTTDRRDDEEHIEDEANDPVSESNDSERDGDDRDGDESAEPDWTEIDTPTDRSLLDVIAADEGAYAVGEGGVVLAHNEDEWTVALDDGPTANGNVLRGVDATDGGGAVWFAGDSGVLGRYADGTLTDHSAPEDQTSTWEDVAVTGDADEEQVYLVNGSGELLRGSYEDGTVSWGGIEKPGSGSSISSIAFVDSDRGHLCDTNQSVYETTDGGESFDRVGIEDANAAFTDIAASTAETLVTADDGSLFRHDGAVWTRLRPSEDALAAVALAGETGFAAGDGGAVYERMDGGWEAVETPTDADLWGIAIGSERVVAVGAGGIVVEQ
;
A
#
# COMPACT_ATOMS: atom_id res chain seq x y z
N MET A 1 -16.25 59.09 18.56
CA MET A 1 -17.36 59.66 17.77
C MET A 1 -16.82 59.94 16.36
N SER A 2 -16.35 58.94 15.63
CA SER A 2 -17.02 57.70 15.16
C SER A 2 -17.54 57.91 13.75
N ALA A 3 -16.69 57.59 12.77
CA ALA A 3 -17.09 57.48 11.37
C ALA A 3 -17.46 56.02 11.09
N THR A 4 -18.69 55.78 10.62
CA THR A 4 -19.15 54.45 10.21
C THR A 4 -19.87 54.58 8.87
N ALA A 5 -19.12 54.43 7.78
CA ALA A 5 -19.65 54.41 6.42
C ALA A 5 -19.57 52.98 5.88
N SER A 6 -20.61 52.18 6.15
CA SER A 6 -20.68 50.80 5.69
C SER A 6 -20.73 50.73 4.17
N ARG A 7 -19.72 50.10 3.55
CA ARG A 7 -19.79 49.68 2.14
C ARG A 7 -20.71 48.46 2.06
N PRO A 8 -21.55 48.32 1.02
CA PRO A 8 -22.24 47.06 0.77
C PRO A 8 -21.21 45.98 0.43
N ALA A 9 -21.46 44.74 0.87
CA ALA A 9 -20.67 43.59 0.43
C ALA A 9 -20.89 43.36 -1.07
N MET A 10 -19.84 42.97 -1.79
CA MET A 10 -20.03 42.31 -3.08
C MET A 10 -20.59 40.91 -2.80
N ALA A 11 -21.64 40.51 -3.52
CA ALA A 11 -22.03 39.12 -3.56
C ALA A 11 -20.98 38.36 -4.38
N ASP A 12 -20.35 37.35 -3.78
CA ASP A 12 -19.42 36.49 -4.50
C ASP A 12 -20.18 35.57 -5.47
N SER A 13 -19.58 35.29 -6.62
CA SER A 13 -20.22 34.60 -7.75
C SER A 13 -19.58 33.24 -8.02
N SER A 14 -19.64 32.35 -7.02
CA SER A 14 -18.95 31.05 -6.99
C SER A 14 -19.90 29.84 -7.01
N ALA A 15 -21.23 30.04 -7.02
CA ALA A 15 -22.26 28.99 -6.98
C ALA A 15 -22.49 28.24 -8.32
N GLY A 16 -21.41 27.82 -8.99
CA GLY A 16 -21.45 27.10 -10.28
C GLY A 16 -21.15 25.60 -10.17
N GLY A 17 -19.99 25.24 -9.59
CA GLY A 17 -19.48 23.86 -9.64
C GLY A 17 -20.19 22.87 -8.70
N SER A 18 -20.42 23.27 -7.45
CA SER A 18 -20.93 22.37 -6.40
C SER A 18 -22.31 21.79 -6.69
N GLY A 19 -23.21 22.56 -7.31
CA GLY A 19 -24.56 22.11 -7.66
C GLY A 19 -24.59 20.99 -8.70
N PHE A 20 -23.69 20.99 -9.68
CA PHE A 20 -23.67 19.97 -10.73
C PHE A 20 -23.20 18.61 -10.21
N PHE A 21 -22.12 18.57 -9.40
CA PHE A 21 -21.62 17.32 -8.83
C PHE A 21 -22.60 16.68 -7.82
N ALA A 22 -23.27 17.49 -7.01
CA ALA A 22 -24.33 17.01 -6.11
C ALA A 22 -25.50 16.38 -6.92
N TYR A 23 -25.96 17.09 -7.96
CA TYR A 23 -27.00 16.60 -8.87
C TYR A 23 -26.58 15.30 -9.59
N TYR A 24 -25.35 15.23 -10.13
CA TYR A 24 -24.87 14.06 -10.87
C TYR A 24 -24.81 12.80 -9.98
N ARG A 25 -24.37 12.94 -8.72
CA ARG A 25 -24.35 11.86 -7.73
C ARG A 25 -25.74 11.29 -7.44
N GLN A 26 -26.78 12.13 -7.51
CA GLN A 26 -28.19 11.70 -7.36
C GLN A 26 -28.75 11.12 -8.67
N TYR A 27 -28.43 11.70 -9.82
CA TYR A 27 -28.82 11.18 -11.14
C TYR A 27 -28.26 9.76 -11.39
N ALA A 28 -27.00 9.50 -11.04
CA ALA A 28 -26.37 8.19 -11.19
C ALA A 28 -27.09 7.07 -10.41
N ARG A 29 -27.73 7.41 -9.28
CA ARG A 29 -28.54 6.49 -8.45
C ARG A 29 -30.00 6.34 -8.92
N SER A 30 -30.35 6.90 -10.08
CA SER A 30 -31.73 6.90 -10.60
C SER A 30 -31.97 5.85 -11.67
N GLY A 31 -33.22 5.37 -11.77
CA GLY A 31 -33.64 4.45 -12.84
C GLY A 31 -33.49 5.02 -14.26
N VAL A 32 -33.39 6.35 -14.41
CA VAL A 32 -33.13 7.01 -15.70
C VAL A 32 -31.69 6.79 -16.15
N HIS A 33 -30.71 6.75 -15.24
CA HIS A 33 -29.33 6.42 -15.57
C HIS A 33 -29.21 4.96 -16.01
N ALA A 34 -29.80 4.02 -15.25
CA ALA A 34 -29.84 2.61 -15.61
C ALA A 34 -30.49 2.36 -17.00
N ALA A 35 -31.62 3.03 -17.30
CA ALA A 35 -32.25 2.96 -18.61
C ALA A 35 -31.38 3.56 -19.74
N SER A 36 -30.61 4.62 -19.45
CA SER A 36 -29.70 5.25 -20.42
C SER A 36 -28.48 4.36 -20.71
N ALA A 37 -27.94 3.70 -19.69
CA ALA A 37 -26.86 2.72 -19.83
C ALA A 37 -27.32 1.50 -20.65
N ALA A 38 -28.48 0.90 -20.33
CA ALA A 38 -29.04 -0.21 -21.09
C ALA A 38 -29.30 0.14 -22.58
N ALA A 39 -29.77 1.37 -22.84
CA ALA A 39 -29.93 1.88 -24.21
C ALA A 39 -28.57 2.05 -24.94
N LEU A 40 -27.53 2.53 -24.24
CA LEU A 40 -26.18 2.65 -24.81
C LEU A 40 -25.60 1.27 -25.17
N THR A 41 -25.72 0.26 -24.29
CA THR A 41 -25.26 -1.11 -24.59
C THR A 41 -25.96 -1.69 -25.82
N ALA A 42 -27.28 -1.52 -25.93
CA ALA A 42 -28.04 -1.97 -27.09
C ALA A 42 -27.64 -1.25 -28.40
N ILE A 43 -27.38 0.06 -28.34
CA ILE A 43 -26.93 0.84 -29.51
C ILE A 43 -25.48 0.49 -29.88
N GLY A 44 -24.60 0.25 -28.90
CA GLY A 44 -23.21 -0.18 -29.12
C GLY A 44 -23.11 -1.53 -29.84
N LEU A 45 -23.86 -2.53 -29.36
CA LEU A 45 -23.97 -3.85 -30.02
C LEU A 45 -24.55 -3.77 -31.43
N TRP A 46 -25.45 -2.82 -31.70
CA TRP A 46 -25.98 -2.61 -33.06
C TRP A 46 -25.04 -1.82 -33.97
N ALA A 47 -24.23 -0.91 -33.40
CA ALA A 47 -23.19 -0.17 -34.11
C ALA A 47 -22.05 -1.08 -34.58
N SER A 48 -21.58 -2.01 -33.73
CA SER A 48 -20.55 -2.99 -34.10
C SER A 48 -21.04 -3.94 -35.20
N PHE A 49 -22.28 -4.42 -35.12
CA PHE A 49 -22.87 -5.31 -36.13
C PHE A 49 -23.12 -4.62 -37.49
N THR A 50 -23.35 -3.30 -37.52
CA THR A 50 -23.64 -2.55 -38.76
C THR A 50 -22.45 -1.76 -39.32
N GLY A 51 -21.35 -1.63 -38.57
CA GLY A 51 -20.11 -0.97 -38.99
C GLY A 51 -20.23 0.55 -39.25
N ASN A 52 -21.40 1.16 -39.02
CA ASN A 52 -21.67 2.53 -39.40
C ASN A 52 -21.38 3.51 -38.24
N ARG A 53 -20.29 4.27 -38.37
CA ARG A 53 -19.76 5.19 -37.34
C ARG A 53 -20.75 6.27 -36.87
N SER A 54 -21.81 6.58 -37.62
CA SER A 54 -22.86 7.51 -37.17
C SER A 54 -23.61 7.03 -35.93
N PHE A 55 -23.65 5.72 -35.64
CA PHE A 55 -24.26 5.20 -34.42
C PHE A 55 -23.44 5.47 -33.16
N ILE A 56 -22.12 5.70 -33.27
CA ILE A 56 -21.27 6.09 -32.14
C ILE A 56 -21.69 7.48 -31.63
N LEU A 57 -21.92 8.43 -32.57
CA LEU A 57 -22.45 9.75 -32.24
C LEU A 57 -23.86 9.68 -31.62
N LEU A 58 -24.68 8.72 -32.05
CA LEU A 58 -26.00 8.48 -31.45
C LEU A 58 -25.89 7.93 -30.02
N ALA A 59 -24.98 6.98 -29.76
CA ALA A 59 -24.75 6.43 -28.43
C ALA A 59 -24.27 7.52 -27.45
N ILE A 60 -23.30 8.33 -27.86
CA ILE A 60 -22.81 9.49 -27.07
C ILE A 60 -23.97 10.47 -26.79
N ALA A 61 -24.79 10.80 -27.79
CA ALA A 61 -25.94 11.67 -27.61
C ALA A 61 -26.99 11.08 -26.64
N VAL A 62 -27.28 9.78 -26.72
CA VAL A 62 -28.22 9.08 -25.83
C VAL A 62 -27.72 9.04 -24.39
N TYR A 63 -26.41 8.99 -24.15
CA TYR A 63 -25.84 9.00 -22.80
C TYR A 63 -25.73 10.41 -22.20
N VAL A 64 -25.31 11.40 -23.01
CA VAL A 64 -24.96 12.74 -22.52
C VAL A 64 -26.16 13.70 -22.48
N LEU A 65 -27.16 13.55 -23.36
CA LEU A 65 -28.30 14.47 -23.40
C LEU A 65 -29.29 14.32 -22.21
N PRO A 66 -29.61 13.12 -21.68
CA PRO A 66 -30.53 12.99 -20.55
C PRO A 66 -30.11 13.72 -19.27
N PRO A 67 -28.87 13.61 -18.74
CA PRO A 67 -28.47 14.35 -17.55
C PRO A 67 -28.42 15.86 -17.80
N ILE A 68 -27.96 16.30 -18.98
CA ILE A 68 -27.94 17.72 -19.35
C ILE A 68 -29.37 18.28 -19.44
N PHE A 69 -30.31 17.55 -20.04
CA PHE A 69 -31.70 17.97 -20.15
C PHE A 69 -32.35 18.11 -18.78
N LEU A 70 -32.25 17.09 -17.91
CA LEU A 70 -32.87 17.10 -16.59
C LEU A 70 -32.24 18.12 -15.62
N TYR A 71 -30.94 18.44 -15.80
CA TYR A 71 -30.28 19.55 -15.13
C TYR A 71 -30.82 20.92 -15.59
N LEU A 72 -30.98 21.11 -16.91
CA LEU A 72 -31.45 22.37 -17.49
C LEU A 72 -32.97 22.61 -17.34
N THR A 73 -33.81 21.57 -17.19
CA THR A 73 -35.25 21.73 -16.87
C THR A 73 -35.54 21.82 -15.37
N GLY A 74 -34.58 21.46 -14.51
CA GLY A 74 -34.77 21.39 -13.06
C GLY A 74 -35.66 20.21 -12.61
N GLU A 75 -35.87 19.20 -13.46
CA GLU A 75 -36.76 18.07 -13.17
C GLU A 75 -36.08 16.93 -12.39
N GLY A 76 -34.75 17.02 -12.16
CA GLY A 76 -34.01 16.16 -11.23
C GLY A 76 -34.71 16.00 -9.87
N GLU A 77 -35.23 17.13 -9.36
CA GLU A 77 -36.49 17.29 -8.62
C GLU A 77 -37.25 16.03 -8.11
N ARG A 78 -37.66 15.18 -9.07
CA ARG A 78 -38.81 14.28 -8.94
C ARG A 78 -38.56 12.85 -9.46
N VAL A 79 -37.31 12.46 -9.67
CA VAL A 79 -36.98 11.10 -10.13
C VAL A 79 -36.99 10.15 -8.92
N PRO A 80 -37.85 9.10 -8.89
CA PRO A 80 -37.92 8.20 -7.74
C PRO A 80 -36.64 7.38 -7.59
N SER A 81 -36.14 7.26 -6.36
CA SER A 81 -35.11 6.32 -5.96
C SER A 81 -35.63 4.87 -6.00
N VAL A 82 -34.71 3.92 -6.17
CA VAL A 82 -35.03 2.47 -6.25
C VAL A 82 -34.67 1.73 -4.95
N VAL A 83 -34.17 2.45 -3.94
CA VAL A 83 -33.76 1.91 -2.64
C VAL A 83 -34.88 2.13 -1.61
N ASN A 84 -35.31 1.06 -0.95
CA ASN A 84 -36.11 1.14 0.27
C ASN A 84 -35.16 1.14 1.47
N GLU A 85 -35.16 2.21 2.26
CA GLU A 85 -34.39 2.30 3.51
C GLU A 85 -35.35 2.11 4.70
N ASP A 86 -35.41 0.88 5.25
CA ASP A 86 -36.11 0.60 6.51
C ASP A 86 -35.27 1.10 7.71
N THR A 87 -35.30 2.40 7.97
CA THR A 87 -34.64 3.00 9.13
C THR A 87 -35.47 2.85 10.40
N SER A 88 -34.93 2.11 11.38
CA SER A 88 -35.51 1.93 12.71
C SER A 88 -35.17 3.09 13.67
N MET A 89 -35.99 3.21 14.73
CA MET A 89 -35.78 4.00 15.96
C MET A 89 -35.88 5.55 15.90
N GLY A 90 -36.95 6.04 16.55
CA GLY A 90 -37.14 7.40 17.06
C GLY A 90 -38.24 7.36 18.14
N ASP A 91 -38.05 8.05 19.27
CA ASP A 91 -38.75 7.74 20.54
C ASP A 91 -40.25 8.13 20.66
N ASP A 92 -40.91 7.44 21.59
CA ASP A 92 -42.30 7.59 22.09
C ASP A 92 -42.56 8.99 22.73
N PRO A 93 -43.79 9.52 22.72
CA PRO A 93 -44.68 9.23 23.86
C PRO A 93 -46.21 9.16 23.59
N ASP A 94 -46.89 8.40 24.45
CA ASP A 94 -48.28 8.56 24.94
C ASP A 94 -49.45 8.19 23.99
N ARG A 95 -49.95 6.93 24.09
CA ARG A 95 -51.32 6.68 24.63
C ARG A 95 -51.75 5.23 24.88
N SER A 96 -52.85 5.12 25.63
CA SER A 96 -53.43 3.90 26.21
C SER A 96 -54.60 3.30 25.42
N ASN A 97 -55.01 2.09 25.86
CA ASN A 97 -56.27 1.34 25.62
C ASN A 97 -56.35 0.28 24.50
N ALA A 98 -56.01 -0.95 24.90
CA ALA A 98 -56.96 -2.05 25.21
C ALA A 98 -57.78 -2.78 24.11
N ARG A 99 -57.67 -4.13 24.17
CA ARG A 99 -58.50 -5.20 23.53
C ARG A 99 -58.26 -5.39 22.01
N SER A 100 -58.44 -6.57 21.43
CA SER A 100 -59.14 -7.81 21.87
C SER A 100 -58.49 -9.10 21.31
N ASP A 101 -58.83 -10.25 21.91
CA ASP A 101 -59.46 -11.46 21.31
C ASP A 101 -59.32 -11.70 19.77
N GLU A 102 -59.12 -12.92 19.21
CA GLU A 102 -59.17 -14.28 19.80
C GLU A 102 -58.70 -15.42 18.83
N THR A 103 -58.17 -16.53 19.40
CA THR A 103 -58.31 -17.97 18.98
C THR A 103 -57.67 -18.60 17.72
N HIS A 104 -57.64 -19.95 17.78
CA HIS A 104 -57.37 -21.01 16.81
C HIS A 104 -55.88 -21.29 16.52
N ASP A 105 -55.26 -22.35 17.06
CA ASP A 105 -55.52 -23.81 17.04
C ASP A 105 -54.64 -24.45 15.93
N SER A 106 -53.60 -25.25 16.17
CA SER A 106 -53.36 -26.44 17.03
C SER A 106 -53.70 -27.77 16.35
N GLU A 107 -52.67 -28.53 15.96
CA GLU A 107 -52.58 -29.99 15.77
C GLU A 107 -51.12 -30.24 15.31
N ASP A 108 -50.16 -30.70 16.13
CA ASP A 108 -50.04 -31.92 16.94
C ASP A 108 -49.75 -33.18 16.12
N ASN A 109 -48.53 -33.73 16.23
CA ASN A 109 -48.29 -35.17 16.19
C ASN A 109 -46.94 -35.57 16.84
N HIS A 110 -46.86 -36.82 17.28
CA HIS A 110 -45.71 -37.46 17.96
C HIS A 110 -44.75 -38.12 16.91
N ASP A 111 -43.65 -38.83 17.21
CA ASP A 111 -43.39 -39.80 18.29
C ASP A 111 -41.88 -40.07 18.55
N HIS A 112 -41.58 -40.86 19.59
CA HIS A 112 -40.30 -41.04 20.28
C HIS A 112 -39.33 -42.09 19.71
N SER A 113 -38.04 -41.96 20.06
CA SER A 113 -37.22 -42.94 20.84
C SER A 113 -35.71 -42.65 20.64
N ASP A 114 -34.76 -43.10 21.46
CA ASP A 114 -34.65 -43.29 22.93
C ASP A 114 -33.14 -43.44 23.21
N GLY A 115 -32.62 -42.95 24.34
CA GLY A 115 -31.15 -42.89 24.53
C GLY A 115 -30.65 -42.45 25.91
N GLN A 116 -31.17 -43.06 26.98
CA GLN A 116 -30.88 -42.68 28.37
C GLN A 116 -29.50 -43.19 28.87
N VAL A 117 -28.74 -42.30 29.53
CA VAL A 117 -27.80 -42.66 30.61
C VAL A 117 -27.86 -41.60 31.73
N ASP A 118 -27.76 -42.02 33.00
CA ASP A 118 -27.82 -41.17 34.20
C ASP A 118 -26.61 -40.20 34.32
N ARG A 119 -26.81 -38.92 34.67
CA ARG A 119 -27.08 -38.34 36.02
C ARG A 119 -26.02 -38.62 37.10
N SER A 120 -25.45 -37.53 37.61
CA SER A 120 -25.46 -37.26 39.06
C SER A 120 -25.48 -35.74 39.30
N GLU A 121 -26.18 -35.30 40.34
CA GLU A 121 -26.46 -33.87 40.66
C GLU A 121 -25.94 -33.52 42.06
N ALA A 122 -25.42 -32.28 42.22
CA ALA A 122 -25.33 -31.44 43.44
C ALA A 122 -24.18 -30.42 43.23
N ASP A 123 -24.36 -29.09 43.08
CA ASP A 123 -25.23 -28.08 43.72
C ASP A 123 -24.72 -27.56 45.09
N ALA A 124 -25.15 -26.33 45.42
CA ALA A 124 -25.07 -25.61 46.70
C ALA A 124 -23.82 -24.74 47.03
N THR A 125 -23.88 -23.49 46.53
CA THR A 125 -23.71 -22.22 47.29
C THR A 125 -22.43 -21.89 48.08
N ALA A 126 -21.73 -20.86 47.58
CA ALA A 126 -21.28 -19.62 48.25
C ALA A 126 -21.18 -19.49 49.80
N GLU A 127 -20.11 -18.82 50.27
CA GLU A 127 -20.24 -17.65 51.17
C GLU A 127 -19.04 -16.66 51.03
N ARG A 128 -19.04 -15.55 51.79
CA ARG A 128 -18.24 -14.33 51.59
C ARG A 128 -17.70 -13.76 52.91
N ARG A 129 -16.37 -13.48 53.01
CA ARG A 129 -15.69 -12.50 53.92
C ARG A 129 -14.28 -12.21 53.35
N THR A 130 -13.64 -11.02 53.32
CA THR A 130 -13.66 -9.74 54.07
C THR A 130 -12.73 -9.63 55.30
N ALA A 131 -11.55 -9.00 55.09
CA ALA A 131 -10.71 -8.19 56.01
C ALA A 131 -9.64 -7.48 55.11
N ASP A 132 -9.35 -6.17 55.18
CA ASP A 132 -8.73 -5.36 56.26
C ASP A 132 -7.29 -5.80 56.59
N ASP A 133 -6.27 -4.95 56.85
CA ASP A 133 -6.02 -3.48 56.76
C ASP A 133 -4.46 -3.32 56.70
N SER A 134 -3.73 -2.20 56.45
CA SER A 134 -3.96 -0.76 56.61
C SER A 134 -3.23 0.11 55.56
N SER A 135 -3.60 1.40 55.51
CA SER A 135 -3.03 2.49 54.70
C SER A 135 -1.95 3.34 55.42
N ALA A 136 -1.20 4.17 54.68
CA ALA A 136 -0.67 5.46 55.16
C ALA A 136 -0.25 6.41 54.01
N LEU A 137 -0.81 7.63 53.98
CA LEU A 137 -0.37 8.76 53.13
C LEU A 137 0.40 9.79 53.97
N GLY A 138 1.32 10.56 53.37
CA GLY A 138 2.11 11.56 54.10
C GLY A 138 2.81 12.63 53.27
N SER A 139 2.19 13.80 53.13
CA SER A 139 2.80 15.09 52.75
C SER A 139 2.00 16.19 53.45
N PRO A 140 2.63 17.26 54.00
CA PRO A 140 2.77 18.50 53.20
C PRO A 140 3.91 19.48 53.56
N SER A 141 4.29 20.30 52.56
CA SER A 141 4.57 21.76 52.61
C SER A 141 5.68 22.43 53.46
N ALA A 142 6.68 22.96 52.73
CA ALA A 142 7.01 24.41 52.58
C ALA A 142 8.01 25.15 53.52
N THR A 143 8.50 26.31 53.00
CA THR A 143 9.25 27.44 53.66
C THR A 143 10.79 27.30 53.69
N SER A 144 11.66 28.26 53.31
CA SER A 144 11.63 29.48 52.45
C SER A 144 13.05 30.08 52.24
N THR A 145 13.23 31.03 51.29
CA THR A 145 14.34 32.06 51.18
C THR A 145 15.79 31.55 50.96
N THR A 146 16.78 32.24 50.34
CA THR A 146 16.96 33.61 49.75
C THR A 146 18.13 33.53 48.72
N ASP A 147 18.04 34.07 47.49
CA ASP A 147 18.51 35.41 47.02
C ASP A 147 20.02 35.54 46.66
N ARG A 148 20.30 36.34 45.61
CA ARG A 148 21.56 36.61 44.85
C ARG A 148 21.87 35.63 43.69
N ARG A 149 22.17 36.04 42.44
CA ARG A 149 22.90 37.20 41.84
C ARG A 149 24.43 37.05 41.84
N ASP A 150 25.18 37.40 40.80
CA ASP A 150 24.89 37.82 39.40
C ASP A 150 26.06 37.29 38.51
N ASP A 151 26.03 37.56 37.19
CA ASP A 151 27.16 37.98 36.32
C ASP A 151 27.16 37.32 34.93
N GLU A 152 26.80 38.11 33.92
CA GLU A 152 27.10 37.91 32.49
C GLU A 152 28.39 38.68 32.17
N GLU A 153 29.31 38.14 31.35
CA GLU A 153 30.20 38.99 30.55
C GLU A 153 30.36 38.43 29.12
N HIS A 154 30.24 39.35 28.16
CA HIS A 154 30.50 39.18 26.74
C HIS A 154 31.14 40.49 26.26
N ILE A 155 32.33 40.41 25.69
CA ILE A 155 33.05 41.51 25.02
C ILE A 155 33.94 40.88 23.93
N GLU A 156 34.00 41.54 22.79
CA GLU A 156 34.86 41.22 21.63
C GLU A 156 36.24 41.86 21.82
N ASP A 157 37.29 41.41 21.11
CA ASP A 157 38.23 42.37 20.50
C ASP A 157 39.20 41.77 19.45
N GLU A 158 39.83 42.67 18.69
CA GLU A 158 40.44 42.46 17.37
C GLU A 158 41.76 41.66 17.28
N ALA A 159 41.87 40.95 16.17
CA ALA A 159 43.04 40.70 15.30
C ALA A 159 44.47 41.05 15.77
N ASN A 160 45.39 40.09 15.57
CA ASN A 160 46.69 40.34 14.92
C ASN A 160 47.28 39.06 14.30
N ASP A 161 47.73 39.17 13.05
CA ASP A 161 48.67 38.26 12.39
C ASP A 161 49.90 39.09 12.03
N PRO A 162 51.13 38.63 12.33
CA PRO A 162 52.04 38.47 11.19
C PRO A 162 53.09 37.35 11.29
N VAL A 163 53.57 37.02 10.09
CA VAL A 163 54.87 36.44 9.66
C VAL A 163 55.17 34.96 9.92
N SER A 164 55.48 34.28 8.80
CA SER A 164 56.10 32.97 8.72
C SER A 164 57.57 32.99 9.13
N GLU A 165 58.02 31.97 9.87
CA GLU A 165 59.37 31.42 9.70
C GLU A 165 59.27 29.90 9.53
N SER A 166 59.98 29.38 8.53
CA SER A 166 60.08 27.95 8.24
C SER A 166 61.15 27.29 9.10
N ASN A 167 60.89 26.13 9.69
CA ASN A 167 61.95 25.20 10.07
C ASN A 167 61.46 23.76 10.09
N ASP A 168 62.15 22.86 9.39
CA ASP A 168 61.85 21.43 9.38
C ASP A 168 62.18 20.80 10.74
N SER A 169 61.32 19.90 11.21
CA SER A 169 61.68 18.91 12.23
C SER A 169 60.89 17.63 12.01
N GLU A 170 61.52 16.65 11.36
CA GLU A 170 61.04 15.27 11.29
C GLU A 170 60.76 14.76 12.71
N ARG A 171 59.59 14.14 12.93
CA ARG A 171 59.34 13.40 14.16
C ARG A 171 58.36 12.24 13.98
N ASP A 172 58.95 11.10 13.68
CA ASP A 172 58.60 9.77 14.18
C ASP A 172 57.09 9.46 14.41
N GLY A 173 56.49 8.86 13.39
CA GLY A 173 55.52 7.76 13.46
C GLY A 173 54.65 7.65 14.70
N ASP A 174 53.40 8.10 14.55
CA ASP A 174 52.25 7.58 15.29
C ASP A 174 51.15 7.28 14.27
N ASP A 175 51.53 6.51 13.24
CA ASP A 175 50.64 5.92 12.24
C ASP A 175 49.72 4.92 12.96
N ARG A 176 48.70 5.45 13.62
CA ARG A 176 47.50 4.70 13.93
C ARG A 176 46.76 4.57 12.61
N ASP A 177 47.05 3.47 11.92
CA ASP A 177 46.11 2.86 10.99
C ASP A 177 44.83 2.59 11.78
N GLY A 178 43.95 3.60 11.80
CA GLY A 178 42.55 3.41 12.12
C GLY A 178 41.98 2.61 10.98
N ASP A 179 41.82 1.31 11.21
CA ASP A 179 40.99 0.42 10.40
C ASP A 179 39.52 0.82 10.68
N GLU A 180 39.19 2.06 10.31
CA GLU A 180 37.82 2.50 10.06
C GLU A 180 37.39 1.70 8.85
N SER A 181 36.64 0.61 9.10
CA SER A 181 36.13 -0.28 8.06
C SER A 181 35.47 0.57 7.00
N ALA A 182 36.08 0.65 5.81
CA ALA A 182 35.44 1.29 4.68
C ALA A 182 34.13 0.53 4.41
N GLU A 183 33.02 1.25 4.51
CA GLU A 183 31.71 0.74 4.14
C GLU A 183 31.75 0.37 2.64
N PRO A 184 31.09 -0.71 2.21
CA PRO A 184 31.15 -1.13 0.82
C PRO A 184 30.64 -0.02 -0.11
N ASP A 185 31.49 0.39 -1.05
CA ASP A 185 31.16 1.33 -2.12
C ASP A 185 30.19 0.65 -3.12
N TRP A 186 29.13 1.34 -3.55
CA TRP A 186 28.23 0.82 -4.60
C TRP A 186 28.96 0.70 -5.95
N THR A 187 28.72 -0.40 -6.66
CA THR A 187 29.37 -0.73 -7.95
C THR A 187 28.35 -1.01 -9.06
N GLU A 188 28.61 -0.55 -10.28
CA GLU A 188 27.78 -0.83 -11.47
C GLU A 188 28.17 -2.17 -12.07
N ILE A 189 27.18 -3.02 -12.35
CA ILE A 189 27.39 -4.38 -12.86
C ILE A 189 26.94 -4.48 -14.33
N ASP A 190 27.83 -4.95 -15.21
CA ASP A 190 27.52 -5.23 -16.62
C ASP A 190 26.40 -6.30 -16.72
N THR A 191 25.22 -5.93 -17.22
CA THR A 191 24.12 -6.89 -17.45
C THR A 191 24.03 -7.35 -18.91
N PRO A 192 23.41 -8.51 -19.20
CA PRO A 192 23.23 -9.00 -20.56
C PRO A 192 22.07 -8.33 -21.34
N THR A 193 21.56 -7.17 -20.91
CA THR A 193 20.40 -6.53 -21.57
C THR A 193 20.39 -5.00 -21.48
N ASP A 194 20.11 -4.31 -22.60
CA ASP A 194 19.89 -2.85 -22.63
C ASP A 194 18.43 -2.44 -22.25
N ARG A 195 17.65 -3.36 -21.66
CA ARG A 195 16.21 -3.18 -21.36
C ARG A 195 16.03 -2.81 -19.89
N SER A 196 15.15 -1.87 -19.61
CA SER A 196 14.94 -1.39 -18.24
C SER A 196 14.40 -2.49 -17.33
N LEU A 197 15.02 -2.63 -16.17
CA LEU A 197 14.57 -3.49 -15.08
C LEU A 197 13.63 -2.65 -14.21
N LEU A 198 12.45 -3.19 -13.91
CA LEU A 198 11.43 -2.52 -13.12
C LEU A 198 11.51 -2.90 -11.64
N ASP A 199 11.89 -4.15 -11.35
CA ASP A 199 11.87 -4.70 -10.00
C ASP A 199 12.92 -5.82 -9.80
N VAL A 200 13.29 -6.08 -8.55
CA VAL A 200 14.31 -7.06 -8.12
C VAL A 200 13.98 -7.68 -6.77
N ILE A 201 14.16 -8.99 -6.64
CA ILE A 201 14.14 -9.73 -5.37
C ILE A 201 15.51 -10.37 -5.10
N ALA A 202 15.91 -10.43 -3.83
CA ALA A 202 17.09 -11.14 -3.37
C ALA A 202 16.69 -12.22 -2.37
N ALA A 203 17.03 -13.48 -2.65
CA ALA A 203 16.69 -14.66 -1.86
C ALA A 203 17.93 -15.51 -1.54
N ASP A 204 17.78 -16.50 -0.66
CA ASP A 204 18.89 -17.36 -0.19
C ASP A 204 19.64 -18.11 -1.32
N GLU A 205 18.97 -18.41 -2.45
CA GLU A 205 19.59 -19.09 -3.60
C GLU A 205 20.15 -18.14 -4.68
N GLY A 206 19.87 -16.83 -4.62
CA GLY A 206 20.31 -15.85 -5.61
C GLY A 206 19.39 -14.62 -5.70
N ALA A 207 19.69 -13.71 -6.65
CA ALA A 207 18.87 -12.54 -6.93
C ALA A 207 18.24 -12.62 -8.33
N TYR A 208 17.04 -12.06 -8.49
CA TYR A 208 16.26 -12.10 -9.72
C TYR A 208 15.70 -10.71 -10.02
N ALA A 209 15.89 -10.23 -11.25
CA ALA A 209 15.42 -8.92 -11.68
C ALA A 209 14.57 -9.03 -12.95
N VAL A 210 13.49 -8.27 -13.04
CA VAL A 210 12.50 -8.37 -14.12
C VAL A 210 12.23 -7.01 -14.77
N GLY A 211 11.70 -6.99 -15.99
CA GLY A 211 11.27 -5.71 -16.57
C GLY A 211 10.78 -5.72 -18.02
N GLU A 212 11.24 -4.72 -18.78
CA GLU A 212 10.78 -4.45 -20.14
C GLU A 212 11.00 -5.62 -21.08
N GLY A 213 10.06 -5.83 -22.01
CA GLY A 213 10.17 -6.88 -23.02
C GLY A 213 10.15 -8.31 -22.47
N GLY A 214 9.68 -8.52 -21.23
CA GLY A 214 9.57 -9.85 -20.62
C GLY A 214 10.89 -10.44 -20.12
N VAL A 215 11.91 -9.60 -19.91
CA VAL A 215 13.19 -10.07 -19.40
C VAL A 215 13.06 -10.55 -17.95
N VAL A 216 13.69 -11.69 -17.66
CA VAL A 216 14.03 -12.12 -16.30
C VAL A 216 15.52 -12.41 -16.29
N LEU A 217 16.27 -11.68 -15.46
CA LEU A 217 17.66 -11.96 -15.16
C LEU A 217 17.76 -12.74 -13.84
N ALA A 218 18.76 -13.62 -13.75
CA ALA A 218 19.09 -14.36 -12.53
C ALA A 218 20.60 -14.24 -12.24
N HIS A 219 20.94 -13.78 -11.04
CA HIS A 219 22.30 -13.65 -10.54
C HIS A 219 22.77 -14.96 -9.90
N ASN A 220 23.82 -15.56 -10.47
CA ASN A 220 24.39 -16.84 -10.04
C ASN A 220 25.93 -16.78 -10.06
N GLU A 221 26.60 -17.26 -9.01
CA GLU A 221 28.08 -17.39 -8.96
C GLU A 221 28.86 -16.15 -9.48
N ASP A 222 28.42 -14.95 -9.08
CA ASP A 222 28.97 -13.62 -9.43
C ASP A 222 28.72 -13.12 -10.89
N GLU A 223 27.72 -13.65 -11.60
CA GLU A 223 27.29 -13.14 -12.93
C GLU A 223 25.74 -13.04 -13.07
N TRP A 224 25.25 -11.92 -13.64
CA TRP A 224 23.85 -11.77 -14.07
C TRP A 224 23.61 -12.43 -15.42
N THR A 225 22.66 -13.38 -15.48
CA THR A 225 22.38 -14.17 -16.69
C THR A 225 20.92 -14.05 -17.11
N VAL A 226 20.62 -14.15 -18.41
CA VAL A 226 19.23 -14.13 -18.90
C VAL A 226 18.58 -15.49 -18.61
N ALA A 227 17.68 -15.52 -17.63
CA ALA A 227 16.84 -16.69 -17.35
C ALA A 227 15.69 -16.81 -18.36
N LEU A 228 15.06 -15.68 -18.72
CA LEU A 228 14.01 -15.58 -19.74
C LEU A 228 14.16 -14.30 -20.57
N ASP A 229 13.94 -14.40 -21.89
CA ASP A 229 14.16 -13.30 -22.84
C ASP A 229 12.86 -12.61 -23.31
N ASP A 230 11.73 -13.35 -23.35
CA ASP A 230 10.43 -12.88 -23.90
C ASP A 230 9.23 -13.06 -22.91
N GLY A 231 9.52 -13.38 -21.64
CA GLY A 231 8.54 -13.61 -20.57
C GLY A 231 7.71 -14.89 -20.67
N PRO A 232 6.79 -15.16 -19.71
CA PRO A 232 6.01 -16.41 -19.62
C PRO A 232 5.33 -16.86 -20.91
N THR A 233 4.70 -15.92 -21.62
CA THR A 233 3.92 -16.20 -22.83
C THR A 233 4.74 -16.12 -24.14
N ALA A 234 6.04 -15.80 -24.04
CA ALA A 234 6.93 -15.53 -25.18
C ALA A 234 6.42 -14.43 -26.14
N ASN A 235 5.83 -13.37 -25.60
CA ASN A 235 5.35 -12.19 -26.36
C ASN A 235 6.08 -10.89 -26.01
N GLY A 236 6.98 -10.89 -25.02
CA GLY A 236 7.68 -9.70 -24.55
C GLY A 236 6.79 -8.70 -23.80
N ASN A 237 5.79 -9.18 -23.05
CA ASN A 237 5.03 -8.33 -22.13
C ASN A 237 5.94 -7.82 -21.01
N VAL A 238 5.77 -6.57 -20.59
CA VAL A 238 6.51 -5.99 -19.45
C VAL A 238 6.16 -6.74 -18.17
N LEU A 239 7.19 -7.18 -17.43
CA LEU A 239 7.08 -7.66 -16.06
C LEU A 239 7.29 -6.48 -15.10
N ARG A 240 6.56 -6.45 -13.99
CA ARG A 240 6.46 -5.29 -13.08
C ARG A 240 6.88 -5.58 -11.65
N GLY A 241 6.43 -6.70 -11.10
CA GLY A 241 6.84 -7.20 -9.78
C GLY A 241 7.43 -8.61 -9.89
N VAL A 242 8.36 -8.93 -8.98
CA VAL A 242 8.98 -10.24 -8.80
C VAL A 242 9.16 -10.55 -7.30
N ASP A 243 8.75 -11.74 -6.89
CA ASP A 243 8.90 -12.19 -5.50
C ASP A 243 9.22 -13.69 -5.43
N ALA A 244 9.77 -14.13 -4.30
CA ALA A 244 10.28 -15.48 -4.09
C ALA A 244 9.62 -16.19 -2.91
N THR A 245 9.52 -17.51 -2.98
CA THR A 245 9.18 -18.37 -1.83
C THR A 245 10.16 -18.17 -0.68
N ASP A 246 9.75 -18.46 0.57
CA ASP A 246 10.51 -18.22 1.81
C ASP A 246 11.97 -18.70 1.78
N GLY A 247 12.27 -19.76 1.01
CA GLY A 247 13.61 -20.35 0.84
C GLY A 247 14.26 -20.13 -0.54
N GLY A 248 13.73 -19.26 -1.39
CA GLY A 248 14.27 -18.92 -2.72
C GLY A 248 14.08 -19.95 -3.85
N GLY A 249 13.67 -21.19 -3.54
CA GLY A 249 13.59 -22.30 -4.50
C GLY A 249 12.56 -22.13 -5.65
N ALA A 250 11.63 -21.20 -5.53
CA ALA A 250 10.79 -20.74 -6.64
C ALA A 250 10.59 -19.22 -6.61
N VAL A 251 10.50 -18.63 -7.81
CA VAL A 251 10.33 -17.19 -8.04
C VAL A 251 9.12 -16.96 -8.95
N TRP A 252 8.27 -16.02 -8.57
CA TRP A 252 7.10 -15.60 -9.33
C TRP A 252 7.29 -14.19 -9.89
N PHE A 253 6.71 -13.93 -11.06
CA PHE A 253 6.76 -12.62 -11.70
C PHE A 253 5.50 -12.34 -12.50
N ALA A 254 4.98 -11.12 -12.36
CA ALA A 254 3.71 -10.69 -12.94
C ALA A 254 3.86 -9.36 -13.71
N GLY A 255 2.86 -8.99 -14.51
CA GLY A 255 2.92 -7.72 -15.24
C GLY A 255 1.80 -7.48 -16.26
N ASP A 256 2.16 -6.83 -17.37
CA ASP A 256 1.23 -6.35 -18.39
C ASP A 256 0.41 -7.45 -19.09
N SER A 257 -0.86 -7.13 -19.36
CA SER A 257 -1.83 -8.02 -20.02
C SER A 257 -2.14 -9.33 -19.28
N GLY A 258 -1.99 -9.34 -17.95
CA GLY A 258 -2.28 -10.49 -17.10
C GLY A 258 -1.20 -11.57 -17.13
N VAL A 259 0.02 -11.23 -17.57
CA VAL A 259 1.15 -12.17 -17.62
C VAL A 259 1.55 -12.59 -16.21
N LEU A 260 1.80 -13.89 -16.02
CA LEU A 260 2.22 -14.48 -14.76
C LEU A 260 3.07 -15.73 -15.02
N GLY A 261 4.22 -15.84 -14.38
CA GLY A 261 5.08 -17.02 -14.44
C GLY A 261 5.61 -17.43 -13.08
N ARG A 262 5.89 -18.73 -12.94
CA ARG A 262 6.71 -19.33 -11.88
C ARG A 262 7.99 -19.87 -12.52
N TYR A 263 9.14 -19.64 -11.89
CA TYR A 263 10.44 -20.20 -12.28
C TYR A 263 11.05 -20.94 -11.09
N ALA A 264 11.32 -22.23 -11.28
CA ALA A 264 11.92 -23.12 -10.27
C ALA A 264 12.76 -24.19 -10.99
N ASP A 265 13.87 -24.66 -10.41
CA ASP A 265 14.77 -25.65 -11.03
C ASP A 265 15.16 -25.31 -12.50
N GLY A 266 15.37 -24.02 -12.80
CA GLY A 266 15.67 -23.52 -14.14
C GLY A 266 14.51 -23.64 -15.15
N THR A 267 13.29 -23.92 -14.69
CA THR A 267 12.11 -24.25 -15.48
C THR A 267 10.99 -23.23 -15.28
N LEU A 268 10.58 -22.56 -16.36
CA LEU A 268 9.39 -21.70 -16.40
C LEU A 268 8.10 -22.53 -16.51
N THR A 269 7.11 -22.18 -15.69
CA THR A 269 5.70 -22.53 -15.87
C THR A 269 4.87 -21.27 -16.10
N ASP A 270 4.09 -21.24 -17.18
CA ASP A 270 3.19 -20.13 -17.52
C ASP A 270 1.85 -20.29 -16.80
N HIS A 271 1.48 -19.27 -16.02
CA HIS A 271 0.23 -19.18 -15.25
C HIS A 271 -0.61 -17.95 -15.67
N SER A 272 -0.29 -17.34 -16.82
CA SER A 272 -0.90 -16.09 -17.31
C SER A 272 -2.41 -16.18 -17.51
N ALA A 273 -3.07 -15.03 -17.36
CA ALA A 273 -4.53 -14.84 -17.39
C ALA A 273 -5.32 -15.69 -16.37
N PRO A 274 -4.97 -15.67 -15.07
CA PRO A 274 -5.71 -16.40 -14.03
C PRO A 274 -7.16 -15.89 -13.93
N GLU A 275 -8.13 -16.79 -13.82
CA GLU A 275 -9.58 -16.49 -13.89
C GLU A 275 -10.00 -15.58 -15.09
N ASP A 276 -9.37 -15.77 -16.26
CA ASP A 276 -9.51 -14.96 -17.47
C ASP A 276 -9.08 -13.47 -17.31
N GLN A 277 -8.47 -13.07 -16.18
CA GLN A 277 -8.06 -11.69 -15.90
C GLN A 277 -6.85 -11.27 -16.75
N THR A 278 -7.06 -10.26 -17.59
CA THR A 278 -6.06 -9.72 -18.53
C THR A 278 -5.72 -8.24 -18.27
N SER A 279 -6.02 -7.76 -17.07
CA SER A 279 -5.45 -6.52 -16.52
C SER A 279 -3.93 -6.66 -16.38
N THR A 280 -3.19 -5.56 -16.50
CA THR A 280 -1.85 -5.48 -15.91
C THR A 280 -1.94 -5.84 -14.43
N TRP A 281 -1.11 -6.77 -13.96
CA TRP A 281 -0.75 -6.88 -12.55
C TRP A 281 0.34 -5.84 -12.30
N GLU A 282 0.14 -4.93 -11.35
CA GLU A 282 1.19 -3.96 -11.04
C GLU A 282 2.31 -4.63 -10.22
N ASP A 283 1.95 -5.62 -9.38
CA ASP A 283 2.87 -6.29 -8.47
C ASP A 283 2.37 -7.72 -8.07
N VAL A 284 3.27 -8.55 -7.53
CA VAL A 284 3.05 -9.92 -7.04
C VAL A 284 3.82 -10.20 -5.76
N ALA A 285 3.16 -10.77 -4.75
CA ALA A 285 3.80 -11.32 -3.55
C ALA A 285 3.57 -12.83 -3.40
N VAL A 286 4.46 -13.49 -2.67
CA VAL A 286 4.49 -14.94 -2.41
C VAL A 286 4.74 -15.17 -0.92
N THR A 287 4.15 -16.23 -0.34
CA THR A 287 4.61 -16.80 0.94
C THR A 287 4.56 -18.32 0.92
N GLY A 288 5.40 -18.96 1.73
CA GLY A 288 5.49 -20.42 1.88
C GLY A 288 6.71 -21.04 1.20
N ASP A 289 6.90 -22.34 1.45
CA ASP A 289 7.93 -23.17 0.84
C ASP A 289 7.64 -23.43 -0.65
N ALA A 290 8.69 -23.67 -1.44
CA ALA A 290 8.54 -24.05 -2.85
C ALA A 290 7.71 -25.35 -3.03
N ASP A 291 6.78 -25.32 -3.98
CA ASP A 291 5.71 -26.30 -4.25
C ASP A 291 4.53 -26.36 -3.23
N GLU A 292 4.54 -25.56 -2.14
CA GLU A 292 3.39 -25.33 -1.23
C GLU A 292 3.17 -23.81 -1.02
N GLU A 293 2.75 -23.09 -2.08
CA GLU A 293 2.95 -21.63 -2.19
C GLU A 293 1.64 -20.83 -2.18
N GLN A 294 1.62 -19.69 -1.50
CA GLN A 294 0.52 -18.74 -1.46
C GLN A 294 0.87 -17.50 -2.31
N VAL A 295 0.10 -17.23 -3.36
CA VAL A 295 0.41 -16.17 -4.35
C VAL A 295 -0.64 -15.06 -4.30
N TYR A 296 -0.20 -13.80 -4.35
CA TYR A 296 -1.03 -12.60 -4.24
C TYR A 296 -0.73 -11.66 -5.41
N LEU A 297 -1.76 -11.26 -6.17
CA LEU A 297 -1.63 -10.42 -7.34
C LEU A 297 -2.47 -9.16 -7.20
N VAL A 298 -1.88 -7.99 -7.48
CA VAL A 298 -2.56 -6.69 -7.33
C VAL A 298 -2.59 -5.90 -8.64
N ASN A 299 -3.63 -5.10 -8.89
CA ASN A 299 -3.77 -4.36 -10.15
C ASN A 299 -4.18 -2.88 -10.03
N GLY A 300 -4.00 -2.14 -11.13
CA GLY A 300 -4.39 -0.74 -11.28
C GLY A 300 -5.89 -0.42 -11.18
N SER A 301 -6.75 -1.43 -10.99
CA SER A 301 -8.19 -1.28 -10.67
C SER A 301 -8.52 -1.54 -9.20
N GLY A 302 -7.49 -1.64 -8.34
CA GLY A 302 -7.59 -1.90 -6.91
C GLY A 302 -8.15 -3.27 -6.58
N GLU A 303 -7.78 -4.26 -7.40
CA GLU A 303 -8.16 -5.67 -7.21
C GLU A 303 -6.98 -6.43 -6.61
N LEU A 304 -7.30 -7.29 -5.66
CA LEU A 304 -6.42 -8.33 -5.15
C LEU A 304 -6.98 -9.68 -5.61
N LEU A 305 -6.13 -10.51 -6.21
CA LEU A 305 -6.43 -11.90 -6.53
C LEU A 305 -5.43 -12.81 -5.80
N ARG A 306 -5.94 -13.67 -4.92
CA ARG A 306 -5.13 -14.64 -4.16
C ARG A 306 -5.25 -16.04 -4.76
N GLY A 307 -4.15 -16.77 -4.79
CA GLY A 307 -4.04 -18.15 -5.21
C GLY A 307 -3.31 -19.03 -4.19
N SER A 308 -3.43 -20.33 -4.39
CA SER A 308 -2.69 -21.38 -3.66
C SER A 308 -2.16 -22.38 -4.69
N TYR A 309 -0.84 -22.59 -4.73
CA TYR A 309 -0.16 -23.49 -5.65
C TYR A 309 0.25 -24.78 -4.93
N GLU A 310 -0.27 -25.90 -5.40
CA GLU A 310 0.02 -27.26 -4.92
C GLU A 310 0.02 -28.20 -6.15
N ASP A 311 0.85 -29.25 -6.14
CA ASP A 311 0.87 -30.30 -7.18
C ASP A 311 1.02 -29.75 -8.64
N GLY A 312 1.67 -28.58 -8.79
CA GLY A 312 1.91 -27.92 -10.08
C GLY A 312 0.73 -27.09 -10.63
N THR A 313 -0.30 -26.80 -9.81
CA THR A 313 -1.52 -26.09 -10.23
C THR A 313 -1.88 -25.00 -9.22
N VAL A 314 -2.23 -23.78 -9.70
CA VAL A 314 -2.81 -22.74 -8.83
C VAL A 314 -4.33 -22.91 -8.74
N SER A 315 -4.86 -22.94 -7.52
CA SER A 315 -6.28 -22.75 -7.21
C SER A 315 -6.52 -21.29 -6.83
N TRP A 316 -7.28 -20.55 -7.64
CA TRP A 316 -7.57 -19.14 -7.43
C TRP A 316 -8.79 -18.91 -6.52
N GLY A 317 -8.74 -17.84 -5.73
CA GLY A 317 -9.83 -17.36 -4.90
C GLY A 317 -10.76 -16.39 -5.62
N GLY A 318 -11.52 -15.61 -4.84
CA GLY A 318 -12.28 -14.47 -5.36
C GLY A 318 -11.37 -13.27 -5.68
N ILE A 319 -11.86 -12.38 -6.54
CA ILE A 319 -11.27 -11.05 -6.70
C ILE A 319 -11.83 -10.15 -5.59
N GLU A 320 -10.96 -9.72 -4.70
CA GLU A 320 -11.29 -8.80 -3.61
C GLU A 320 -10.86 -7.37 -3.93
N LYS A 321 -11.42 -6.40 -3.19
CA LYS A 321 -11.04 -4.98 -3.27
C LYS A 321 -10.88 -4.39 -1.87
N PRO A 322 -9.68 -4.46 -1.26
CA PRO A 322 -9.39 -3.87 0.05
C PRO A 322 -9.72 -2.38 0.11
N GLY A 323 -9.42 -1.67 -0.97
CA GLY A 323 -9.63 -0.24 -1.12
C GLY A 323 -10.82 0.17 -1.99
N SER A 324 -10.85 1.45 -2.33
CA SER A 324 -11.94 2.07 -3.10
C SER A 324 -11.90 1.78 -4.61
N GLY A 325 -11.07 0.84 -5.06
CA GLY A 325 -10.75 0.62 -6.48
C GLY A 325 -9.76 1.63 -7.05
N SER A 326 -8.85 2.15 -6.22
CA SER A 326 -7.66 2.88 -6.66
C SER A 326 -6.52 1.90 -6.95
N SER A 327 -5.55 2.27 -7.78
CA SER A 327 -4.39 1.43 -8.09
C SER A 327 -3.69 1.02 -6.81
N ILE A 328 -3.63 -0.29 -6.54
CA ILE A 328 -2.69 -0.83 -5.56
C ILE A 328 -1.34 -0.82 -6.26
N SER A 329 -0.31 -0.29 -5.60
CA SER A 329 1.01 -0.07 -6.21
C SER A 329 2.03 -1.14 -5.82
N SER A 330 1.97 -1.65 -4.59
CA SER A 330 2.84 -2.72 -4.08
C SER A 330 2.14 -3.49 -2.94
N ILE A 331 2.54 -4.74 -2.74
CA ILE A 331 2.09 -5.66 -1.69
C ILE A 331 3.29 -6.47 -1.14
N ALA A 332 3.48 -6.48 0.19
CA ALA A 332 4.58 -7.19 0.83
C ALA A 332 4.13 -7.96 2.08
N PHE A 333 4.66 -9.17 2.28
CA PHE A 333 4.40 -10.00 3.45
C PHE A 333 5.59 -10.04 4.42
N VAL A 334 5.27 -10.22 5.70
CA VAL A 334 6.23 -10.35 6.83
C VAL A 334 6.33 -11.80 7.29
N ASP A 335 5.23 -12.55 7.15
CA ASP A 335 5.09 -13.99 7.31
C ASP A 335 3.79 -14.45 6.64
N SER A 336 3.48 -15.75 6.68
CA SER A 336 2.29 -16.33 6.05
C SER A 336 0.94 -15.77 6.54
N ASP A 337 0.89 -15.16 7.73
CA ASP A 337 -0.33 -14.55 8.29
C ASP A 337 -0.36 -13.03 8.07
N ARG A 338 0.79 -12.34 8.07
CA ARG A 338 0.89 -10.87 8.15
C ARG A 338 1.50 -10.25 6.91
N GLY A 339 0.80 -9.28 6.33
CA GLY A 339 1.26 -8.52 5.16
C GLY A 339 0.58 -7.17 5.04
N HIS A 340 1.08 -6.35 4.12
CA HIS A 340 0.59 -5.01 3.86
C HIS A 340 0.49 -4.74 2.35
N LEU A 341 -0.36 -3.78 1.97
CA LEU A 341 -0.39 -3.22 0.62
C LEU A 341 -0.69 -1.73 0.64
N CYS A 342 -0.19 -0.98 -0.36
CA CYS A 342 -0.40 0.46 -0.50
C CYS A 342 -1.16 0.81 -1.79
N ASP A 343 -1.96 1.89 -1.76
CA ASP A 343 -2.64 2.43 -2.94
C ASP A 343 -2.18 3.84 -3.31
N THR A 344 -2.28 4.19 -4.60
CA THR A 344 -1.96 5.52 -5.14
C THR A 344 -2.94 6.61 -4.68
N ASN A 345 -3.80 6.32 -3.70
CA ASN A 345 -4.80 7.19 -3.09
C ASN A 345 -4.62 7.23 -1.55
N GLN A 346 -3.37 7.16 -1.09
CA GLN A 346 -2.95 7.44 0.28
C GLN A 346 -3.50 6.45 1.32
N SER A 347 -3.75 5.21 0.92
CA SER A 347 -4.19 4.15 1.82
C SER A 347 -3.15 3.05 1.94
N VAL A 348 -2.88 2.67 3.18
CA VAL A 348 -2.13 1.48 3.55
C VAL A 348 -3.10 0.52 4.22
N TYR A 349 -3.00 -0.76 3.88
CA TYR A 349 -3.83 -1.82 4.45
C TYR A 349 -2.92 -2.88 5.08
N GLU A 350 -3.39 -3.52 6.15
CA GLU A 350 -2.73 -4.61 6.87
C GLU A 350 -3.65 -5.85 6.81
N THR A 351 -3.08 -7.03 6.59
CA THR A 351 -3.71 -8.33 6.88
C THR A 351 -3.00 -9.00 8.05
N THR A 352 -3.75 -9.74 8.85
CA THR A 352 -3.22 -10.64 9.90
C THR A 352 -3.87 -12.03 9.83
N ASP A 353 -4.34 -12.43 8.63
CA ASP A 353 -5.02 -13.69 8.36
C ASP A 353 -4.62 -14.31 7.00
N GLY A 354 -3.42 -13.98 6.51
CA GLY A 354 -2.90 -14.49 5.24
C GLY A 354 -3.64 -13.92 4.03
N GLY A 355 -4.17 -12.71 4.13
CA GLY A 355 -4.95 -12.07 3.08
C GLY A 355 -6.31 -12.73 2.83
N GLU A 356 -6.99 -13.23 3.87
CA GLU A 356 -8.45 -13.44 3.82
C GLU A 356 -9.19 -12.10 3.98
N SER A 357 -8.62 -11.17 4.76
CA SER A 357 -9.12 -9.80 4.94
C SER A 357 -8.00 -8.77 5.11
N PHE A 358 -8.34 -7.51 4.85
CA PHE A 358 -7.41 -6.37 4.91
C PHE A 358 -8.08 -5.17 5.59
N ASP A 359 -7.51 -4.70 6.71
CA ASP A 359 -7.97 -3.53 7.45
C ASP A 359 -7.14 -2.28 7.09
N ARG A 360 -7.78 -1.12 6.96
CA ARG A 360 -7.11 0.13 6.54
C ARG A 360 -6.38 0.79 7.72
N VAL A 361 -5.11 0.46 7.92
CA VAL A 361 -4.22 1.13 8.89
C VAL A 361 -3.95 2.59 8.48
N GLY A 362 -3.66 2.83 7.19
CA GLY A 362 -3.72 4.12 6.51
C GLY A 362 -2.82 5.26 7.01
N ILE A 363 -2.75 6.35 6.24
CA ILE A 363 -2.12 7.61 6.65
C ILE A 363 -3.10 8.75 6.40
N GLU A 364 -3.40 9.55 7.43
CA GLU A 364 -4.25 10.74 7.28
C GLU A 364 -3.44 11.90 6.65
N ASP A 365 -4.02 12.55 5.63
CA ASP A 365 -3.44 13.70 4.93
C ASP A 365 -1.97 13.50 4.42
N ALA A 366 -1.62 12.30 3.95
CA ALA A 366 -0.30 12.02 3.38
C ALA A 366 0.06 12.92 2.18
N ASN A 367 -0.92 13.25 1.33
CA ASN A 367 -0.84 14.18 0.19
C ASN A 367 0.20 13.82 -0.91
N ALA A 368 0.57 12.54 -1.06
CA ALA A 368 1.41 12.00 -2.12
C ALA A 368 0.81 10.69 -2.67
N ALA A 369 1.23 10.18 -3.82
CA ALA A 369 0.87 8.85 -4.29
C ALA A 369 1.91 7.83 -3.81
N PHE A 370 1.48 6.74 -3.17
CA PHE A 370 2.40 5.71 -2.70
C PHE A 370 2.92 4.86 -3.86
N THR A 371 4.22 4.62 -3.86
CA THR A 371 4.94 3.89 -4.92
C THR A 371 5.24 2.46 -4.50
N ASP A 372 5.81 2.24 -3.31
CA ASP A 372 6.17 0.90 -2.81
C ASP A 372 6.00 0.77 -1.28
N ILE A 373 5.98 -0.46 -0.76
CA ILE A 373 5.80 -0.81 0.66
C ILE A 373 6.65 -2.00 1.11
N ALA A 374 7.49 -1.78 2.12
CA ALA A 374 8.25 -2.84 2.79
C ALA A 374 7.82 -2.98 4.26
N ALA A 375 7.80 -4.20 4.79
CA ALA A 375 7.34 -4.47 6.16
C ALA A 375 8.25 -5.46 6.90
N SER A 376 8.39 -5.26 8.21
CA SER A 376 9.08 -6.19 9.11
C SER A 376 8.21 -6.52 10.32
N THR A 377 8.72 -7.36 11.21
CA THR A 377 8.03 -7.67 12.47
C THR A 377 7.94 -6.47 13.44
N ALA A 378 8.65 -5.37 13.16
CA ALA A 378 8.76 -4.19 14.03
C ALA A 378 8.17 -2.90 13.41
N GLU A 379 8.23 -2.73 12.09
CA GLU A 379 7.74 -1.52 11.42
C GLU A 379 7.39 -1.72 9.93
N THR A 380 6.64 -0.78 9.38
CA THR A 380 6.27 -0.72 7.95
C THR A 380 6.79 0.58 7.33
N LEU A 381 7.39 0.51 6.15
CA LEU A 381 7.87 1.63 5.34
C LEU A 381 7.03 1.76 4.07
N VAL A 382 6.71 2.98 3.66
CA VAL A 382 5.98 3.28 2.41
C VAL A 382 6.63 4.47 1.71
N THR A 383 7.02 4.31 0.45
CA THR A 383 7.60 5.38 -0.40
C THR A 383 6.52 6.15 -1.17
N ALA A 384 6.88 7.30 -1.75
CA ALA A 384 5.96 8.10 -2.53
C ALA A 384 6.60 8.92 -3.66
N ASP A 385 5.74 9.33 -4.61
CA ASP A 385 6.05 10.15 -5.79
C ASP A 385 6.54 11.58 -5.49
N ASP A 386 6.52 12.02 -4.22
CA ASP A 386 7.02 13.32 -3.76
C ASP A 386 8.29 13.26 -2.89
N GLY A 387 9.04 12.15 -2.99
CA GLY A 387 10.31 11.93 -2.27
C GLY A 387 10.17 11.56 -0.80
N SER A 388 8.94 11.40 -0.33
CA SER A 388 8.65 11.03 1.06
C SER A 388 8.77 9.55 1.32
N LEU A 389 9.19 9.24 2.54
CA LEU A 389 9.16 7.90 3.10
C LEU A 389 8.36 7.94 4.41
N PHE A 390 7.34 7.12 4.54
CA PHE A 390 6.47 7.05 5.70
C PHE A 390 6.79 5.81 6.52
N ARG A 391 7.03 5.96 7.82
CA ARG A 391 7.43 4.88 8.74
C ARG A 391 6.36 4.66 9.82
N HIS A 392 5.88 3.44 9.98
CA HIS A 392 4.93 3.03 11.03
C HIS A 392 5.60 2.14 12.07
N ASP A 393 5.75 2.60 13.31
CA ASP A 393 6.38 1.84 14.41
C ASP A 393 5.42 0.93 15.19
N GLY A 394 4.36 0.46 14.53
CA GLY A 394 3.28 -0.30 15.17
C GLY A 394 2.36 0.55 16.06
N ALA A 395 2.59 1.86 16.18
CA ALA A 395 1.73 2.77 16.94
C ALA A 395 1.46 4.12 16.25
N VAL A 396 2.43 4.70 15.54
CA VAL A 396 2.28 6.00 14.84
C VAL A 396 2.98 6.02 13.49
N TRP A 397 2.34 6.68 12.52
CA TRP A 397 2.95 7.01 11.24
C TRP A 397 3.79 8.29 11.35
N THR A 398 5.03 8.22 10.88
CA THR A 398 5.97 9.34 10.80
C THR A 398 6.35 9.58 9.34
N ARG A 399 6.05 10.77 8.78
CA ARG A 399 6.52 11.17 7.44
C ARG A 399 7.95 11.69 7.54
N LEU A 400 8.86 11.03 6.85
CA LEU A 400 10.25 11.39 6.61
C LEU A 400 10.40 11.89 5.16
N ARG A 401 11.53 12.54 4.87
CA ARG A 401 11.90 13.04 3.55
C ARG A 401 13.40 12.87 3.32
N PRO A 402 13.84 11.68 2.87
CA PRO A 402 15.20 11.50 2.39
C PRO A 402 15.43 12.30 1.08
N SER A 403 14.42 12.33 0.21
CA SER A 403 14.45 12.98 -1.11
C SER A 403 13.46 14.16 -1.20
N GLU A 404 13.65 15.00 -2.23
CA GLU A 404 12.64 15.94 -2.75
C GLU A 404 12.20 15.57 -4.19
N ASP A 405 12.82 14.56 -4.80
CA ASP A 405 12.47 13.90 -6.07
C ASP A 405 11.93 12.47 -5.80
N ALA A 406 11.27 11.80 -6.75
CA ALA A 406 10.46 10.62 -6.46
C ALA A 406 11.27 9.41 -5.92
N LEU A 407 10.71 8.70 -4.94
CA LEU A 407 11.18 7.36 -4.53
C LEU A 407 10.33 6.30 -5.22
N ALA A 408 10.98 5.34 -5.88
CA ALA A 408 10.31 4.23 -6.54
C ALA A 408 10.13 3.03 -5.60
N ALA A 409 11.20 2.60 -4.91
CA ALA A 409 11.23 1.35 -4.16
C ALA A 409 11.86 1.48 -2.76
N VAL A 410 11.59 0.52 -1.88
CA VAL A 410 12.12 0.41 -0.51
C VAL A 410 12.30 -1.05 -0.08
N ALA A 411 13.44 -1.35 0.55
CA ALA A 411 13.73 -2.64 1.17
C ALA A 411 13.93 -2.50 2.68
N LEU A 412 13.56 -3.54 3.45
CA LEU A 412 13.68 -3.57 4.90
C LEU A 412 14.05 -4.96 5.42
N ALA A 413 15.26 -5.11 5.97
CA ALA A 413 15.78 -6.34 6.54
C ALA A 413 16.07 -6.16 8.05
N GLY A 414 15.05 -6.36 8.87
CA GLY A 414 15.13 -6.16 10.32
C GLY A 414 15.23 -4.68 10.68
N GLU A 415 16.41 -4.22 11.08
CA GLU A 415 16.69 -2.79 11.33
C GLU A 415 17.31 -2.10 10.10
N THR A 416 18.04 -2.82 9.24
CA THR A 416 18.62 -2.31 7.98
C THR A 416 17.52 -2.00 6.97
N GLY A 417 17.64 -0.88 6.25
CA GLY A 417 16.69 -0.53 5.19
C GLY A 417 17.29 0.43 4.17
N PHE A 418 16.85 0.30 2.92
CA PHE A 418 17.28 1.12 1.79
C PHE A 418 16.08 1.62 1.00
N ALA A 419 16.18 2.78 0.35
CA ALA A 419 15.17 3.29 -0.57
C ALA A 419 15.84 3.86 -1.83
N ALA A 420 15.22 3.66 -3.00
CA ALA A 420 15.76 4.03 -4.31
C ALA A 420 14.76 4.85 -5.13
N GLY A 421 15.23 5.61 -6.13
CA GLY A 421 14.37 6.43 -6.98
C GLY A 421 15.06 7.12 -8.16
N ASP A 422 14.49 8.27 -8.55
CA ASP A 422 14.92 9.05 -9.72
C ASP A 422 16.41 9.44 -9.66
N GLY A 423 17.08 9.49 -10.82
CA GLY A 423 18.42 10.05 -10.97
C GLY A 423 19.55 9.32 -10.22
N GLY A 424 19.42 8.00 -10.01
CA GLY A 424 20.43 7.17 -9.34
C GLY A 424 20.41 7.24 -7.81
N ALA A 425 19.44 7.95 -7.22
CA ALA A 425 19.39 8.20 -5.79
C ALA A 425 19.12 6.91 -4.99
N VAL A 426 20.05 6.57 -4.08
CA VAL A 426 19.87 5.55 -3.04
C VAL A 426 20.05 6.19 -1.66
N TYR A 427 19.20 5.79 -0.73
CA TYR A 427 19.23 6.24 0.66
C TYR A 427 19.33 5.05 1.60
N GLU A 428 20.33 5.04 2.46
CA GLU A 428 20.50 4.05 3.52
C GLU A 428 19.93 4.57 4.85
N ARG A 429 19.33 3.68 5.62
CA ARG A 429 18.79 3.97 6.95
C ARG A 429 19.90 3.99 8.00
N MET A 430 20.16 5.17 8.55
CA MET A 430 21.21 5.41 9.55
C MET A 430 20.64 5.74 10.94
N ASP A 431 21.53 5.79 11.94
CA ASP A 431 21.25 5.91 13.37
C ASP A 431 20.68 7.31 13.75
N GLY A 432 19.46 7.59 13.32
CA GLY A 432 18.75 8.86 13.48
C GLY A 432 17.97 9.34 12.25
N GLY A 433 18.04 8.66 11.10
CA GLY A 433 17.38 9.11 9.88
C GLY A 433 17.64 8.23 8.65
N TRP A 434 17.75 8.89 7.50
CA TRP A 434 18.11 8.31 6.21
C TRP A 434 19.16 9.22 5.58
N GLU A 435 20.23 8.65 5.06
CA GLU A 435 21.34 9.38 4.47
C GLU A 435 21.56 8.93 3.02
N ALA A 436 21.90 9.86 2.14
CA ALA A 436 22.10 9.58 0.72
C ALA A 436 23.47 8.93 0.49
N VAL A 437 23.51 7.84 -0.26
CA VAL A 437 24.73 7.12 -0.63
C VAL A 437 25.08 7.45 -2.08
N GLU A 438 26.37 7.68 -2.37
CA GLU A 438 26.82 7.92 -3.75
C GLU A 438 26.79 6.60 -4.55
N THR A 439 25.99 6.54 -5.61
CA THR A 439 25.98 5.44 -6.58
C THR A 439 26.78 5.82 -7.83
N PRO A 440 27.27 4.84 -8.62
CA PRO A 440 28.02 5.12 -9.85
C PRO A 440 27.18 5.58 -11.05
N THR A 441 25.86 5.77 -10.90
CA THR A 441 24.91 5.99 -12.01
C THR A 441 24.02 7.22 -11.81
N ASP A 442 23.65 7.89 -12.91
CA ASP A 442 22.63 8.96 -12.96
C ASP A 442 21.24 8.41 -13.38
N ALA A 443 21.06 7.08 -13.47
CA ALA A 443 19.85 6.45 -14.02
C ALA A 443 18.77 6.21 -12.95
N ASP A 444 17.50 6.42 -13.31
CA ASP A 444 16.37 6.16 -12.42
C ASP A 444 16.33 4.69 -11.97
N LEU A 445 16.34 4.46 -10.65
CA LEU A 445 16.30 3.15 -10.01
C LEU A 445 14.87 2.85 -9.56
N TRP A 446 14.36 1.67 -9.93
CA TRP A 446 12.95 1.32 -9.81
C TRP A 446 12.65 0.12 -8.91
N GLY A 447 13.64 -0.74 -8.65
CA GLY A 447 13.58 -1.80 -7.63
C GLY A 447 14.83 -1.80 -6.76
N ILE A 448 14.70 -2.22 -5.49
CA ILE A 448 15.83 -2.41 -4.57
C ILE A 448 15.56 -3.57 -3.61
N ALA A 449 16.54 -4.44 -3.38
CA ALA A 449 16.43 -5.60 -2.50
C ALA A 449 17.68 -5.79 -1.63
N ILE A 450 17.48 -6.29 -0.39
CA ILE A 450 18.55 -6.61 0.55
C ILE A 450 18.70 -8.14 0.58
N GLY A 451 19.82 -8.65 0.08
CA GLY A 451 20.18 -10.06 0.19
C GLY A 451 21.01 -10.36 1.45
N SER A 452 21.40 -11.62 1.60
CA SER A 452 22.20 -12.10 2.74
C SER A 452 23.69 -11.71 2.68
N GLU A 453 24.20 -11.37 1.49
CA GLU A 453 25.61 -10.98 1.25
C GLU A 453 25.79 -9.64 0.54
N ARG A 454 24.73 -9.06 -0.06
CA ARG A 454 24.77 -7.84 -0.88
C ARG A 454 23.44 -7.09 -0.87
N VAL A 455 23.44 -5.80 -1.17
CA VAL A 455 22.25 -5.03 -1.55
C VAL A 455 22.26 -4.84 -3.07
N VAL A 456 21.10 -4.92 -3.73
CA VAL A 456 20.96 -4.80 -5.19
C VAL A 456 19.91 -3.74 -5.51
N ALA A 457 20.22 -2.78 -6.38
CA ALA A 457 19.23 -1.87 -6.97
C ALA A 457 19.26 -1.93 -8.50
N VAL A 458 18.10 -1.84 -9.14
CA VAL A 458 17.94 -2.03 -10.59
C VAL A 458 17.10 -0.91 -11.21
N GLY A 459 17.26 -0.65 -12.51
CA GLY A 459 16.52 0.45 -13.14
C GLY A 459 16.64 0.62 -14.65
N ALA A 460 16.53 1.88 -15.06
CA ALA A 460 16.41 2.29 -16.46
C ALA A 460 17.56 1.78 -17.34
N GLY A 461 17.21 1.23 -18.52
CA GLY A 461 18.20 0.81 -19.53
C GLY A 461 19.02 -0.43 -19.19
N GLY A 462 18.66 -1.21 -18.16
CA GLY A 462 19.35 -2.45 -17.79
C GLY A 462 20.41 -2.27 -16.71
N ILE A 463 20.46 -1.10 -16.08
CA ILE A 463 21.34 -0.80 -14.95
C ILE A 463 21.04 -1.73 -13.77
N VAL A 464 22.11 -2.28 -13.20
CA VAL A 464 22.17 -2.90 -11.88
C VAL A 464 23.34 -2.27 -11.12
N VAL A 465 23.11 -1.90 -9.86
CA VAL A 465 24.17 -1.51 -8.93
C VAL A 465 24.11 -2.39 -7.67
N GLU A 466 25.27 -2.76 -7.13
CA GLU A 466 25.41 -3.65 -5.97
C GLU A 466 26.38 -3.10 -4.92
N GLN A 467 26.10 -3.42 -3.65
CA GLN A 467 26.87 -3.09 -2.45
C GLN A 467 27.14 -4.35 -1.62
#